data_AF-A0A0C2CS23-F1
#
_entry.id   AF-A0A0C2CS23-F1
#
_cell.length_a   1.000
_cell.length_b   1.000
_cell.length_c   1.000
_cell.angle_alpha   90.00
_cell.angle_beta   90.00
_cell.angle_gamma   90.00
#
_symmetry.space_group_name_H-M   'P 1'
#
loop_
_entity.id
_entity.type
_entity.pdbx_description
1 polymer ?
#
loop_
_entity_poly.entity_id
_entity_poly.type
_entity_poly.pdbx_seq_one_letter_code
_entity_poly.pdbx_strand_id
1 'polypeptide(L)' 'MKKGANFTICHADESWHCSDGLLYDLSVYDHLHYFNIDVSEYGENGCTGVAVAPPTTDFDFH' A
#
# COMPACT_ATOMS: atom_id res chain seq x y z
N MET A 1 -3.55 -10.50 -6.01
CA MET A 1 -4.12 -9.99 -7.27
C MET A 1 -4.79 -11.13 -8.02
N LYS A 2 -6.11 -11.07 -8.23
CA LYS A 2 -6.88 -12.14 -8.89
C LYS A 2 -7.08 -11.81 -10.38
N LYS A 3 -7.09 -12.84 -11.23
CA LYS A 3 -7.39 -12.73 -12.66
C LYS A 3 -8.83 -12.23 -12.85
N GLY A 4 -9.01 -11.10 -13.53
CA GLY A 4 -10.32 -10.49 -13.83
C GLY A 4 -10.71 -9.28 -12.98
N ALA A 5 -9.82 -8.77 -12.14
CA ALA A 5 -10.08 -7.51 -11.45
C ALA A 5 -9.89 -6.30 -12.37
N ASN A 6 -10.84 -5.36 -12.34
CA ASN A 6 -10.72 -4.09 -13.02
C ASN A 6 -9.83 -3.17 -12.20
N PHE A 7 -8.62 -2.93 -12.68
CA PHE A 7 -7.74 -1.88 -12.19
C PHE A 7 -7.29 -1.04 -13.38
N THR A 8 -7.19 0.26 -13.14
CA THR A 8 -6.66 1.21 -14.13
C THR A 8 -5.25 1.55 -13.71
N ILE A 9 -4.29 1.36 -14.62
CA ILE A 9 -2.93 1.89 -14.40
C ILE A 9 -2.93 3.34 -14.86
N CYS A 10 -2.63 4.23 -13.93
CA CYS A 10 -2.37 5.63 -14.21
C CYS A 10 -0.89 5.82 -14.54
N HIS A 11 -0.59 6.21 -15.78
CA HIS A 11 0.79 6.41 -16.27
C HIS A 11 1.29 7.86 -16.11
N ALA A 12 0.43 8.76 -15.64
CA ALA A 12 0.74 10.16 -15.34
C ALA A 12 0.63 10.42 -13.83
N ASP A 13 1.09 11.59 -13.37
CA ASP A 13 0.84 12.10 -12.01
C ASP A 13 -0.68 12.27 -11.74
N GLU A 14 -1.06 12.60 -10.49
CA GLU A 14 -2.47 12.80 -10.10
C GLU A 14 -3.23 13.60 -11.17
N SER A 15 -4.32 13.01 -11.65
CA SER A 15 -5.17 13.61 -12.67
C SER A 15 -6.61 13.26 -12.41
N TRP A 16 -7.53 14.04 -12.97
CA TRP A 16 -8.97 13.85 -12.76
C TRP A 16 -9.50 12.49 -13.27
N HIS A 17 -8.75 11.83 -14.15
CA HIS A 17 -9.08 10.48 -14.65
C HIS A 17 -8.47 9.36 -13.76
N CYS A 18 -7.75 9.77 -12.72
CA CYS A 18 -7.03 8.97 -11.74
C CYS A 18 -7.49 9.39 -10.33
N SER A 19 -6.57 9.49 -9.36
CA SER A 19 -6.91 9.72 -7.95
C SER A 19 -7.57 11.08 -7.66
N ASP A 20 -7.26 12.17 -8.38
CA ASP A 20 -7.92 13.48 -8.18
C ASP A 20 -9.44 13.46 -8.46
N GLY A 21 -9.91 12.52 -9.28
CA GLY A 21 -11.33 12.37 -9.60
C GLY A 21 -12.13 11.66 -8.50
N LEU A 22 -11.44 11.01 -7.55
CA LEU A 22 -12.00 10.10 -6.56
C LEU A 22 -12.29 10.82 -5.23
N LEU A 23 -13.06 11.92 -5.29
CA LEU A 23 -13.39 12.80 -4.16
C LEU A 23 -14.06 12.11 -2.95
N TYR A 24 -14.64 10.92 -3.16
CA TYR A 24 -15.40 10.17 -2.15
C TYR A 24 -14.83 8.78 -1.85
N ASP A 25 -13.68 8.41 -2.43
CA ASP A 25 -13.11 7.07 -2.32
C ASP A 25 -12.32 6.86 -1.01
N LEU A 26 -12.70 7.62 0.03
CA LEU A 26 -12.16 7.56 1.40
C LEU A 26 -12.82 6.47 2.25
N SER A 27 -13.50 5.52 1.61
CA SER A 27 -14.12 4.38 2.28
C SER A 27 -13.04 3.56 2.98
N VAL A 28 -13.20 3.37 4.29
CA VAL A 28 -12.32 2.52 5.10
C VAL A 28 -12.32 1.09 4.56
N TYR A 29 -13.45 0.62 4.03
CA TYR A 29 -13.53 -0.70 3.43
C TYR A 29 -12.59 -0.83 2.23
N ASP A 30 -12.61 0.15 1.32
CA ASP A 30 -11.78 0.13 0.11
C ASP A 30 -10.29 0.32 0.43
N HIS A 31 -9.97 1.06 1.51
CA HIS A 31 -8.61 1.19 2.01
C HIS A 31 -8.05 -0.12 2.60
N LEU A 32 -8.91 -1.02 3.06
CA LEU A 32 -8.53 -2.28 3.70
C LEU A 32 -8.72 -3.51 2.79
N HIS A 33 -9.37 -3.37 1.64
CA HIS A 33 -9.69 -4.51 0.77
C HIS A 33 -9.19 -4.30 -0.66
N TYR A 34 -8.05 -4.92 -0.99
CA TYR A 34 -7.51 -4.90 -2.35
C TYR A 34 -7.75 -6.24 -3.04
N PHE A 35 -8.45 -6.25 -4.17
CA PHE A 35 -8.70 -7.46 -4.96
C PHE A 35 -9.39 -8.60 -4.17
N ASN A 36 -10.34 -8.25 -3.31
CA ASN A 36 -11.02 -9.14 -2.36
C ASN A 36 -10.07 -9.79 -1.34
N ILE A 37 -8.91 -9.18 -1.09
CA ILE A 37 -7.99 -9.56 -0.02
C ILE A 37 -8.09 -8.49 1.04
N ASP A 38 -8.46 -8.90 2.26
CA ASP A 38 -8.39 -8.05 3.45
C ASP A 38 -6.92 -7.89 3.84
N VAL A 39 -6.45 -6.64 3.88
CA VAL A 39 -5.07 -6.29 4.21
C VAL A 39 -4.94 -5.60 5.56
N SER A 40 -6.01 -5.57 6.38
CA SER A 40 -5.99 -4.90 7.69
C SER A 40 -4.93 -5.45 8.65
N GLU A 41 -4.58 -6.73 8.51
CA GLU A 41 -3.57 -7.39 9.35
C GLU A 41 -2.18 -7.47 8.70
N TYR A 42 -1.99 -6.87 7.51
CA TYR A 42 -0.68 -6.81 6.88
C TYR A 42 0.28 -6.00 7.75
N GLY A 43 1.50 -6.48 7.93
CA GLY A 43 2.44 -5.93 8.90
C GLY A 43 2.45 -6.73 10.19
N GLU A 44 1.33 -6.78 10.93
CA GLU A 44 1.23 -7.56 12.16
C GLU A 44 1.44 -9.06 11.91
N ASN A 45 0.73 -9.64 10.94
CA ASN A 45 0.87 -11.07 10.59
C ASN A 45 2.20 -11.40 9.88
N GLY A 46 2.89 -10.39 9.34
CA GLY A 46 4.20 -10.55 8.69
C GLY A 46 5.38 -10.46 9.65
N CYS A 47 5.16 -9.96 10.87
CA CYS A 47 6.18 -9.86 11.89
C CYS A 47 6.51 -11.26 12.44
N THR A 48 7.73 -11.73 12.20
CA THR A 48 8.21 -13.03 12.72
C THR A 48 8.57 -13.01 14.22
N GLY A 49 8.31 -11.89 14.91
CA GLY A 49 8.74 -11.67 16.30
C GLY A 49 10.25 -11.53 16.49
N VAL A 50 11.04 -11.64 15.41
CA VAL A 50 12.47 -11.34 15.43
C VAL A 50 12.61 -9.83 15.36
N ALA A 51 13.13 -9.23 16.43
CA ALA A 51 13.55 -7.84 16.38
C ALA A 51 14.60 -7.70 15.27
N VAL A 52 14.21 -7.07 14.15
CA VAL A 52 15.19 -6.59 13.18
C VAL A 52 15.86 -5.43 13.88
N ALA A 53 17.06 -5.67 14.44
CA ALA A 53 17.88 -4.58 14.94
C ALA A 53 17.98 -3.54 13.80
N PRO A 54 17.71 -2.25 14.08
CA PRO A 54 17.89 -1.23 13.05
C PRO A 54 19.32 -1.38 12.51
N PRO A 55 19.55 -1.27 11.18
CA PRO A 55 20.89 -1.25 10.66
C PRO A 55 21.67 -0.18 11.42
N THR A 56 22.76 -0.58 12.07
CA THR A 56 23.65 0.36 12.76
C THR A 56 24.08 1.40 11.74
N THR A 57 23.67 2.64 11.94
CA THR A 57 24.08 3.77 11.11
C THR A 57 25.57 4.02 11.37
N ASP A 58 26.46 3.24 10.75
CA ASP A 58 27.83 3.69 10.48
C ASP A 58 27.78 4.62 9.27
N PHE A 59 27.20 5.82 9.48
CA PHE A 59 27.43 6.96 8.62
C PHE A 59 28.82 7.51 8.97
N ASP A 60 29.85 6.94 8.36
CA ASP A 60 31.19 7.53 8.33
C ASP A 60 31.15 8.67 7.30
N PHE A 61 31.02 9.91 7.79
CA PHE A 61 31.17 11.10 6.96
C PHE A 61 32.66 11.23 6.57
N HIS A 62 32.99 10.86 5.34
CA HIS A 62 34.19 11.32 4.64
C HIS A 62 33.80 12.25 3.48
#